data_AF-A0A822DQH7-F1
#
_entry.id   AF-A0A822DQH7-F1
#
_cell.length_a   1.000
_cell.length_b   1.000
_cell.length_c   1.000
_cell.angle_alpha   90.00
_cell.angle_beta   90.00
_cell.angle_gamma   90.00
#
_symmetry.space_group_name_H-M   'P 1'
#
loop_
_entity.id
_entity.type
_entity.pdbx_description
1 polymer ?
#
loop_
_entity_poly.entity_id
_entity_poly.type
_entity_poly.pdbx_seq_one_letter_code
_entity_poly.pdbx_strand_id
1 'polypeptide(L)' 'SSSSSSSLIVDINYYLHQQVLPVISRLLEPFDGTDQAYLAQCLGLDSSKYKARQQKNYLKDNENNIENNDDDDFNDELLL' A
#
# COMPACT_ATOMS: atom_id res chain seq x y z
N SER A 1 -13.85 23.95 38.86
CA SER A 1 -14.31 23.04 37.80
C SER A 1 -13.84 23.57 36.46
N SER A 2 -12.62 23.26 36.05
CA SER A 2 -12.07 23.71 34.76
C SER A 2 -11.91 22.50 33.88
N SER A 3 -13.03 22.00 33.34
CA SER A 3 -13.02 21.04 32.26
C SER A 3 -12.55 21.78 31.00
N SER A 4 -11.23 21.92 30.88
CA SER A 4 -10.57 22.35 29.66
C SER A 4 -10.96 21.35 28.58
N SER A 5 -12.02 21.69 27.84
CA SER A 5 -12.41 21.07 26.59
C SER A 5 -11.26 21.31 25.61
N SER A 6 -10.24 20.46 25.72
CA SER A 6 -9.18 20.33 24.74
C SER A 6 -9.86 20.24 23.37
N SER A 7 -9.63 21.25 22.54
CA SER A 7 -10.21 21.34 21.21
C SER A 7 -9.88 20.06 20.45
N LEU A 8 -10.87 19.19 20.29
CA LEU A 8 -10.72 17.98 19.50
C LEU A 8 -10.57 18.42 18.04
N ILE A 9 -9.39 18.17 17.47
CA ILE A 9 -9.08 18.50 16.09
C ILE A 9 -9.27 17.23 15.25
N VAL A 10 -9.89 17.40 14.08
CA VAL A 10 -10.09 16.31 13.12
C VAL A 10 -8.73 15.84 12.59
N ASP A 11 -8.47 14.54 12.66
CA ASP A 11 -7.28 13.94 12.04
C ASP A 11 -7.51 13.71 10.55
N ILE A 12 -7.11 14.69 9.74
CA ILE A 12 -7.27 14.65 8.28
C ILE A 12 -6.51 13.46 7.68
N ASN A 13 -5.32 13.13 8.20
CA ASN A 13 -4.51 12.03 7.67
C ASN A 13 -5.22 10.70 7.86
N TYR A 14 -5.88 10.51 9.00
CA TYR A 14 -6.68 9.31 9.25
C TYR A 14 -7.79 9.13 8.20
N TYR A 15 -8.56 10.19 7.90
CA TYR A 15 -9.63 10.11 6.90
C TYR A 15 -9.11 9.86 5.48
N LEU A 16 -7.99 10.49 5.12
CA LEU A 16 -7.36 10.27 3.83
C LEU A 16 -6.89 8.81 3.67
N HIS A 17 -6.25 8.23 4.70
CA HIS A 17 -5.77 6.85 4.66
C HIS A 17 -6.92 5.83 4.70
N GLN A 18 -7.90 6.04 5.58
CA GLN A 18 -8.87 5.00 5.93
C GLN A 18 -10.15 5.05 5.12
N GLN A 19 -10.49 6.21 4.55
CA GLN A 19 -11.77 6.40 3.86
C GLN A 19 -11.59 6.82 2.41
N VAL A 20 -10.81 7.87 2.15
CA VAL A 20 -10.69 8.43 0.78
C VAL A 20 -9.84 7.53 -0.12
N LEU A 21 -8.61 7.20 0.30
CA LEU A 21 -7.68 6.42 -0.51
C LEU A 21 -8.21 5.02 -0.89
N PRO A 22 -8.81 4.22 0.02
CA PRO A 22 -9.31 2.88 -0.34
C PRO A 22 -10.47 2.92 -1.34
N VAL A 23 -11.30 3.97 -1.28
CA VAL A 23 -12.43 4.13 -2.21
C VAL A 23 -11.92 4.48 -3.61
N ILE A 24 -11.03 5.47 -3.72
CA ILE A 24 -10.45 5.88 -5.01
C ILE A 24 -9.64 4.73 -5.63
N SER A 25 -8.85 4.02 -4.82
CA SER A 25 -8.07 2.88 -5.29
C SER A 25 -8.92 1.78 -5.92
N ARG A 26 -10.12 1.49 -5.38
CA ARG A 26 -11.02 0.48 -5.95
C ARG A 26 -11.69 0.97 -7.24
N LEU A 27 -12.03 2.26 -7.31
CA LEU A 27 -12.59 2.85 -8.52
C LEU A 27 -11.59 2.83 -9.67
N LEU A 28 -10.30 2.98 -9.35
CA LEU A 28 -9.22 3.04 -10.31
C LEU A 28 -8.53 1.68 -10.55
N GLU A 29 -8.86 0.64 -9.80
CA GLU A 29 -8.30 -0.71 -9.94
C GLU A 29 -8.25 -1.28 -11.37
N PRO A 30 -9.27 -1.08 -12.25
CA PRO A 30 -9.20 -1.62 -13.61
C PRO A 30 -8.29 -0.82 -14.56
N PHE A 31 -7.68 0.28 -14.10
CA PHE A 31 -6.81 1.12 -14.92
C PHE A 31 -5.34 0.82 -14.62
N ASP A 32 -4.56 0.58 -15.67
CA ASP A 32 -3.13 0.37 -15.55
C ASP A 32 -2.42 1.64 -15.04
N GLY A 33 -1.48 1.47 -14.11
CA GLY A 33 -0.65 2.56 -13.59
C GLY A 33 -1.23 3.32 -12.39
N THR A 34 -2.44 3.01 -11.92
CA THR A 34 -3.01 3.61 -10.71
C THR A 34 -2.67 2.80 -9.46
N ASP A 35 -1.40 2.84 -9.06
CA ASP A 35 -0.94 2.24 -7.80
C ASP A 35 -1.44 3.07 -6.60
N GLN A 36 -1.86 2.39 -5.54
CA GLN A 36 -2.14 2.96 -4.22
C GLN A 36 -1.02 3.89 -3.71
N ALA A 37 0.26 3.62 -4.01
CA ALA A 37 1.37 4.51 -3.67
C ALA A 37 1.35 5.84 -4.43
N TYR A 38 0.99 5.81 -5.72
CA TYR A 38 0.82 7.00 -6.54
C TYR A 38 -0.39 7.82 -6.08
N LEU A 39 -1.52 7.17 -5.80
CA LEU A 39 -2.71 7.83 -5.26
C LEU A 39 -2.47 8.45 -3.88
N ALA A 40 -1.70 7.78 -3.02
CA ALA A 40 -1.29 8.32 -1.72
C ALA A 40 -0.45 9.60 -1.90
N GLN A 41 0.48 9.61 -2.85
CA GLN A 41 1.26 10.81 -3.19
C GLN A 41 0.36 11.96 -3.67
N CYS A 42 -0.63 11.68 -4.53
CA CYS A 42 -1.59 12.69 -4.99
C CYS A 42 -2.43 13.30 -3.85
N LEU A 43 -2.70 12.53 -2.80
CA LEU A 43 -3.42 12.98 -1.60
C LEU A 43 -2.52 13.66 -0.56
N GLY A 44 -1.21 13.82 -0.83
CA GLY A 44 -0.24 14.39 0.11
C GLY A 44 0.13 13.44 1.25
N LEU A 45 -0.12 12.14 1.09
CA LEU A 45 0.25 11.10 2.06
C LEU A 45 1.64 10.54 1.78
N ASP A 46 2.25 9.93 2.80
CA ASP A 46 3.53 9.24 2.66
C ASP A 46 3.38 7.96 1.84
N SER A 47 3.78 8.03 0.57
CA SER A 47 3.74 6.92 -0.39
C SER A 47 4.63 5.73 0.00
N SER A 48 5.63 5.93 0.88
CA SER A 48 6.61 4.90 1.25
C SER A 48 5.96 3.68 1.90
N LYS A 49 4.86 3.89 2.65
CA LYS A 49 4.11 2.85 3.35
C LYS A 49 3.33 1.92 2.41
N TYR A 50 3.09 2.35 1.18
CA TYR A 50 2.29 1.62 0.20
C TYR A 50 3.15 0.80 -0.76
N LYS A 51 4.39 1.25 -1.03
CA LYS A 51 5.36 0.53 -1.87
C LYS A 51 5.72 -0.86 -1.32
N ALA A 52 5.91 -0.96 0.00
CA ALA A 52 6.22 -2.24 0.66
C ALA A 52 5.07 -3.26 0.55
N ARG A 53 3.81 -2.78 0.56
CA ARG A 53 2.63 -3.62 0.40
C ARG A 53 2.52 -4.16 -1.03
N GLN A 54 2.84 -3.34 -2.02
CA GLN A 54 2.87 -3.79 -3.43
C GLN A 54 3.95 -4.83 -3.66
N GLN A 55 5.18 -4.61 -3.18
CA GLN A 55 6.25 -5.60 -3.27
C GLN A 55 5.83 -6.95 -2.65
N LYS A 56 5.18 -6.94 -1.48
CA LYS A 56 4.69 -8.16 -0.84
C LYS A 56 3.62 -8.89 -1.65
N ASN A 57 2.75 -8.17 -2.35
CA ASN A 57 1.76 -8.78 -3.25
C ASN A 57 2.44 -9.42 -4.46
N TYR A 58 3.39 -8.73 -5.10
CA TYR A 58 4.20 -9.31 -6.16
C TYR A 58 4.92 -10.58 -5.70
N LEU A 59 5.57 -10.58 -4.53
CA LEU A 59 6.22 -11.79 -4.00
C LEU A 59 5.21 -12.93 -3.77
N LYS A 60 4.03 -12.64 -3.22
CA LYS A 60 2.98 -13.66 -3.00
C LYS A 60 2.43 -14.24 -4.30
N ASP A 61 2.23 -13.40 -5.31
CA ASP A 61 1.74 -13.85 -6.62
C ASP A 61 2.79 -14.72 -7.32
N ASN A 62 4.09 -14.46 -7.07
CA ASN A 62 5.19 -15.31 -7.52
C ASN A 62 5.32 -16.59 -6.67
N GLU A 63 5.17 -16.54 -5.34
CA GLU A 63 5.21 -17.73 -4.46
C GLU A 63 4.09 -18.73 -4.80
N ASN A 64 2.88 -18.27 -5.13
CA ASN A 64 1.79 -19.14 -5.59
C ASN A 64 2.06 -19.79 -6.97
N ASN A 65 3.11 -19.37 -7.68
CA ASN A 65 3.55 -19.93 -8.96
C ASN A 65 4.81 -20.81 -8.82
N ILE A 66 5.37 -20.92 -7.61
CA ILE A 66 6.55 -21.75 -7.26
C ILE A 66 6.10 -22.88 -6.32
N GLU A 67 5.05 -23.62 -6.69
CA GLU A 67 4.72 -24.92 -6.05
C GLU A 67 4.68 -26.06 -7.07
N ASN A 68 5.16 -25.85 -8.30
CA ASN A 68 5.20 -26.87 -9.35
C ASN A 68 6.54 -26.93 -10.09
N ASN A 69 7.68 -26.86 -9.42
CA ASN A 69 8.95 -27.31 -10.00
C ASN A 69 9.82 -27.90 -8.88
N ASP A 70 9.71 -29.21 -8.71
CA ASP A 70 10.81 -30.01 -8.18
C ASP A 70 12.03 -29.81 -9.12
N ASP A 71 13.23 -29.77 -8.52
CA ASP A 71 14.58 -29.81 -9.12
C ASP A 71 15.42 -28.51 -8.98
N ASP A 72 16.35 -28.60 -8.02
CA ASP A 72 17.75 -28.14 -8.04
C ASP A 72 18.14 -26.67 -8.40
N ASP A 73 18.72 -26.03 -7.39
CA ASP A 73 19.96 -25.21 -7.41
C ASP A 73 19.96 -23.76 -7.96
N PHE A 74 20.54 -22.90 -7.12
CA PHE A 74 21.19 -21.61 -7.38
C PHE A 74 20.46 -20.53 -8.20
N ASN A 75 20.01 -19.48 -7.50
CA ASN A 75 20.34 -18.12 -7.96
C ASN A 75 20.32 -17.12 -6.81
N ASP A 76 21.50 -16.95 -6.23
CA ASP A 76 21.90 -15.88 -5.32
C ASP A 76 22.07 -14.56 -6.10
N GLU A 77 21.12 -14.15 -6.94
CA GLU A 77 21.24 -12.90 -7.70
C GLU A 77 19.90 -12.31 -8.14
N LEU A 78 19.30 -11.51 -7.26
CA LEU A 78 18.58 -10.31 -7.71
C LEU A 78 18.52 -9.25 -6.60
N LEU A 79 19.69 -8.72 -6.28
CA LEU A 79 19.82 -7.40 -5.66
C LEU A 79 20.24 -6.41 -6.76
N LEU A 80 19.26 -5.65 -7.26
CA LEU A 80 19.48 -4.26 -7.64
C LEU A 80 18.22 -3.43 -7.29
#